data_AF-A0A7V9W4W5-F1
#
_entry.id   AF-A0A7V9W4W5-F1
#
_cell.length_a   1.000
_cell.length_b   1.000
_cell.length_c   1.000
_cell.angle_alpha   90.00
_cell.angle_beta   90.00
_cell.angle_gamma   90.00
#
_symmetry.space_group_name_H-M   'P 1'
#
loop_
_entity.id
_entity.type
_entity.pdbx_description
1 polymer ?
#
loop_
_entity_poly.entity_id
_entity_poly.type
_entity_poly.pdbx_seq_one_letter_code
_entity_poly.pdbx_strand_id
1 'polypeptide(L)' 'MSPVETMRTVPARAPNGCNQPVMSQLTKAEREKVEQIAQLEMRSLSATARMLMLRGIQQYEDDTHNAD' A
#
# COMPACT_ATOMS: atom_id res chain seq x y z
N MET A 1 -12.07 -7.18 43.65
CA MET A 1 -11.73 -7.71 42.32
C MET A 1 -11.94 -6.60 41.31
N SER A 2 -10.86 -6.05 40.75
CA SER A 2 -10.92 -5.02 39.70
C SER A 2 -10.97 -5.71 38.33
N PRO A 3 -11.80 -5.26 37.36
CA PRO A 3 -11.83 -5.89 36.06
C PRO A 3 -10.54 -5.53 35.32
N VAL A 4 -9.82 -6.55 34.86
CA VAL A 4 -8.67 -6.38 33.95
C VAL A 4 -9.23 -5.88 32.62
N GLU A 5 -9.05 -4.58 32.35
CA GLU A 5 -9.30 -3.99 31.04
C GLU A 5 -8.42 -4.70 30.02
N THR A 6 -9.03 -5.58 29.23
CA THR A 6 -8.33 -6.27 28.14
C THR A 6 -8.13 -5.25 27.02
N MET A 7 -6.94 -4.66 26.95
CA MET A 7 -6.55 -3.76 25.85
C MET A 7 -6.67 -4.53 24.54
N ARG A 8 -7.72 -4.25 23.75
CA ARG A 8 -7.85 -4.74 22.38
C ARG A 8 -6.79 -4.04 21.54
N THR A 9 -5.66 -4.72 21.31
CA THR A 9 -4.68 -4.27 20.32
C THR A 9 -5.34 -4.33 18.96
N VAL A 10 -5.56 -3.17 18.34
CA VAL A 10 -6.00 -3.11 16.94
C VAL A 10 -4.87 -3.74 16.12
N PRO A 11 -5.11 -4.83 15.37
CA PRO A 11 -4.05 -5.43 14.58
C PRO A 11 -3.51 -4.37 13.62
N ALA A 12 -2.19 -4.16 13.66
CA ALA A 12 -1.50 -3.24 12.77
C ALA A 12 -1.75 -3.71 11.32
N ARG A 13 -2.51 -2.93 10.55
CA ARG A 13 -2.87 -3.24 9.16
C ARG A 13 -1.79 -2.82 8.17
N ALA A 14 -0.81 -2.04 8.63
CA ALA A 14 0.32 -1.58 7.85
C ALA A 14 1.53 -2.48 8.12
N PRO A 15 2.37 -2.76 7.10
CA PRO A 15 3.65 -3.42 7.31
C PRO A 15 4.49 -2.70 8.36
N ASN A 16 5.30 -3.43 9.13
CA ASN A 16 6.15 -2.86 10.17
C ASN A 16 6.98 -1.68 9.62
N GLY A 17 6.88 -0.52 10.26
CA GLY A 17 7.58 0.70 9.86
C GLY A 17 6.87 1.57 8.81
N CYS A 18 5.73 1.15 8.26
CA CYS A 18 4.92 1.97 7.35
C CYS A 18 3.93 2.84 8.15
N ASN A 19 4.30 4.09 8.47
CA ASN A 19 3.49 5.01 9.29
C ASN A 19 3.18 6.37 8.62
N GLN A 20 3.61 6.59 7.38
CA GLN A 20 3.36 7.83 6.63
C GLN A 20 2.31 7.56 5.53
N PRO A 21 1.04 8.00 5.71
CA PRO A 21 0.01 7.77 4.71
C PRO A 21 0.18 8.72 3.51
N VAL A 22 -0.11 8.22 2.31
CA VAL A 22 -0.25 9.03 1.09
C VAL A 22 -1.69 8.92 0.62
N MET A 23 -2.33 10.06 0.38
CA MET A 23 -3.65 10.12 -0.24
C MET A 23 -3.49 10.13 -1.76
N SER A 24 -4.21 9.26 -2.46
CA SER A 24 -4.22 9.21 -3.92
C SER A 24 -5.65 9.18 -4.42
N GLN A 25 -5.97 10.07 -5.35
CA GLN A 25 -7.24 10.06 -6.07
C GLN A 25 -7.05 9.29 -7.37
N LEU A 26 -7.95 8.33 -7.63
CA LEU A 26 -7.94 7.50 -8.82
C LEU A 26 -9.26 7.68 -9.56
N THR A 27 -9.20 7.65 -10.88
CA THR A 27 -10.39 7.41 -11.69
C THR A 27 -10.96 6.01 -11.40
N LYS A 28 -12.22 5.79 -11.77
CA LYS A 28 -12.87 4.49 -11.60
C LYS A 28 -12.09 3.37 -12.31
N ALA A 29 -11.66 3.62 -13.55
CA ALA A 29 -10.93 2.64 -14.35
C ALA A 29 -9.55 2.30 -13.77
N GLU A 30 -8.83 3.28 -13.23
CA GLU A 30 -7.56 3.03 -12.54
C GLU A 30 -7.79 2.19 -11.28
N ARG A 31 -8.80 2.53 -10.48
CA ARG A 31 -9.13 1.78 -9.27
C ARG A 31 -9.48 0.31 -9.57
N GLU A 32 -10.32 0.07 -10.58
CA GLU A 32 -10.69 -1.29 -11.02
C GLU A 32 -9.45 -2.11 -11.40
N LYS A 33 -8.47 -1.51 -12.10
CA LYS A 33 -7.21 -2.20 -12.43
C LYS A 33 -6.41 -2.58 -11.19
N VAL A 34 -6.28 -1.67 -10.22
CA VAL A 34 -5.56 -1.96 -8.97
C VAL A 34 -6.27 -3.05 -8.16
N GLU A 35 -7.61 -3.05 -8.14
CA GLU A 35 -8.41 -4.10 -7.49
C GLU A 35 -8.24 -5.47 -8.16
N GLN A 36 -8.20 -5.52 -9.50
CA GLN A 36 -7.92 -6.75 -10.24
C GLN A 36 -6.53 -7.32 -9.90
N ILE A 37 -5.49 -6.47 -9.87
CA ILE A 37 -4.13 -6.90 -9.50
C ILE A 37 -4.11 -7.40 -8.04
N ALA A 38 -4.77 -6.69 -7.13
CA ALA A 38 -4.85 -7.09 -5.73
C ALA A 38 -5.50 -8.48 -5.56
N GLN A 39 -6.56 -8.75 -6.33
CA GLN A 39 -7.23 -10.04 -6.34
C GLN A 39 -6.32 -11.15 -6.90
N LEU A 40 -5.61 -10.89 -8.00
CA LEU A 40 -4.69 -11.85 -8.62
C LEU A 40 -3.52 -12.21 -7.69
N GLU A 41 -2.99 -11.23 -6.96
CA GLU A 41 -1.84 -11.42 -6.06
C GLU A 41 -2.24 -11.82 -4.62
N MET A 42 -3.55 -12.01 -4.36
CA MET A 42 -4.10 -12.30 -3.02
C MET A 42 -3.58 -11.33 -1.95
N ARG A 43 -3.55 -10.03 -2.27
CA ARG A 43 -3.01 -8.97 -1.43
C ARG A 43 -4.07 -7.89 -1.15
N SER A 44 -3.93 -7.17 -0.05
CA SER A 44 -4.76 -5.99 0.19
C SER A 44 -4.56 -4.91 -0.89
N LEU A 45 -5.57 -4.08 -1.10
CA LEU A 45 -5.51 -2.99 -2.07
C LEU A 45 -4.41 -1.98 -1.73
N SER A 46 -4.25 -1.64 -0.45
CA SER A 46 -3.21 -0.71 0.02
C SER A 46 -1.80 -1.24 -0.18
N ALA A 47 -1.57 -2.53 0.08
CA ALA A 47 -0.25 -3.12 -0.14
C ALA A 47 0.04 -3.32 -1.64
N THR A 48 -0.97 -3.56 -2.46
CA THR A 48 -0.86 -3.57 -3.93
C THR A 48 -0.50 -2.19 -4.47
N ALA A 49 -1.23 -1.15 -4.06
CA ALA A 49 -0.95 0.23 -4.44
C ALA A 49 0.48 0.66 -4.04
N ARG A 50 0.91 0.32 -2.81
CA ARG A 50 2.28 0.57 -2.36
C ARG A 50 3.31 -0.15 -3.23
N MET A 51 3.09 -1.42 -3.56
CA MET A 51 3.99 -2.19 -4.41
C MET A 51 4.13 -1.55 -5.80
N LEU A 52 3.02 -1.18 -6.42
CA LEU A 52 3.02 -0.51 -7.73
C LEU A 52 3.74 0.85 -7.67
N MET A 53 3.51 1.63 -6.62
CA MET A 53 4.21 2.89 -6.40
C MET A 53 5.72 2.71 -6.29
N LEU A 54 6.20 1.72 -5.52
CA LEU A 54 7.63 1.44 -5.38
C LEU A 54 8.27 1.02 -6.71
N ARG A 55 7.56 0.21 -7.51
CA ARG A 55 8.03 -0.15 -8.86
C ARG A 55 8.08 1.06 -9.79
N GLY A 56 7.09 1.94 -9.72
CA GLY A 56 7.07 3.19 -10.49
C GLY A 56 8.21 4.13 -10.12
N ILE A 57 8.57 4.22 -8.83
CA ILE A 57 9.73 5.00 -8.37
C ILE A 57 11.01 4.44 -8.96
N GLN A 58 11.23 3.13 -8.85
CA GLN A 58 12.43 2.49 -9.42
C GLN A 58 12.50 2.72 -10.94
N GLN A 59 11.41 2.52 -11.66
CA GLN A 59 11.37 2.74 -13.11
C GLN A 59 11.70 4.20 -13.45
N TYR A 60 11.12 5.15 -12.73
CA TYR A 60 11.41 6.57 -12.93
C TYR A 60 12.89 6.88 -12.67
N GLU A 61 13.46 6.35 -11.60
CA GLU A 61 14.88 6.50 -11.30
C GLU A 61 15.75 5.89 -12.40
N ASP A 62 15.43 4.70 -12.89
CA ASP A 62 16.15 4.04 -13.97
C ASP A 62 16.06 4.87 -15.26
N ASP A 63 14.87 5.33 -15.63
CA ASP A 63 14.66 6.13 -16.85
C ASP A 63 15.39 7.48 -16.77
N THR A 64 15.47 8.08 -15.58
CA THR A 64 16.11 9.39 -15.38
C THR A 64 17.62 9.29 -15.25
N HIS A 65 18.15 8.26 -14.57
CA HIS A 65 19.61 8.04 -14.45
C HIS A 65 20.23 7.47 -15.73
N ASN A 66 19.46 6.78 -16.59
CA ASN A 66 19.93 6.35 -17.92
C ASN A 66 19.75 7.42 -19.01
N ALA A 67 19.24 8.61 -18.65
CA ALA A 67 19.07 9.74 -19.58
C ALA A 67 20.27 10.70 -19.62
N ASP A 68 21.34 10.43 -18.86
CA ASP A 68 22.62 11.16 -18.84
C ASP A 68 23.76 10.39 -19.53
#